data_AF-A0A200QQI1-F1
#
_entry.id   AF-A0A200QQI1-F1
#
_cell.length_a   1.000
_cell.length_b   1.000
_cell.length_c   1.000
_cell.angle_alpha   90.00
_cell.angle_beta   90.00
_cell.angle_gamma   90.00
#
_symmetry.space_group_name_H-M   'P 1'
#
loop_
_entity.id
_entity.type
_entity.pdbx_description
1 polymer ?
#
loop_
_entity_poly.entity_id
_entity_poly.type
_entity_poly.pdbx_seq_one_letter_code
_entity_poly.pdbx_strand_id
1 'polypeptide(L)'
;MHQRPNSSLATNIISLVNEGQSREGLLLFNQLQSSKVQITEFLLSAVLKCCAKLEALKEGKQTHCVIFKHGFDRDLVLMTSLMDMYSKCISISEARRVFDEMQERDVIAVNGMITGLCRCNSTSEAVQLFQSMLKKDVGSWNSLISGLARNSEGPSALFFFRKMRLEGMKVDLMTMVSVLSVCADLAALVNGKQVHCLVIKHGFEMCLPIGNATIDMYAKSGCINDASLCFNNITFKNIVSWTSLIIGFGKHGLGLEALKAFDQMEMEGIVPNKITFLGVLFACSHAGLVQEGKKNFEKMVRKYSITPMMEHYTCMVDLLARAGRLEEAHEFIKRMPVKPDAKLLTAFLSSCFSYMNVELTRSVGEKLLELQPEEAGAYILLSNFYGLVGDLEGVAKVRRLMLNRGIRKVKACTWIEINGRVHVFESGDRSHPLHKEIYKYVEQLIEKMKKNGYVPNTSLVVQNVDDQKKEEILLGHSEKLAIGFGLISTPSGTKITIVKNLRVCIDCHAATAYISKIVGREIVARDSSRFHQFKDGVCSCGNHW
;
A
#
# COMPACT_ATOMS: atom_id res chain seq x y z
N MET A 1 -45.20 -5.31 -42.14
CA MET A 1 -44.07 -5.59 -41.22
C MET A 1 -42.78 -5.53 -42.02
N HIS A 2 -42.02 -4.44 -41.92
CA HIS A 2 -40.66 -4.35 -42.44
C HIS A 2 -39.77 -3.82 -41.31
N GLN A 3 -39.09 -4.71 -40.58
CA GLN A 3 -37.97 -4.32 -39.73
C GLN A 3 -36.81 -3.93 -40.64
N ARG A 4 -36.38 -2.66 -40.57
CA ARG A 4 -35.22 -2.17 -41.32
C ARG A 4 -33.93 -2.77 -40.73
N PRO A 5 -32.98 -3.26 -41.55
CA PRO A 5 -31.71 -3.86 -41.09
C PRO A 5 -30.84 -2.89 -40.25
N ASN A 6 -31.08 -1.58 -40.34
CA ASN A 6 -30.30 -0.53 -39.69
C ASN A 6 -30.53 -0.37 -38.17
N SER A 7 -31.63 -0.90 -37.61
CA SER A 7 -31.85 -0.88 -36.15
C SER A 7 -31.00 -1.91 -35.41
N SER A 8 -30.56 -2.97 -36.10
CA SER A 8 -29.80 -4.07 -35.48
C SER A 8 -28.39 -3.67 -35.03
N LEU A 9 -27.71 -2.78 -35.76
CA LEU A 9 -26.30 -2.47 -35.51
C LEU A 9 -26.09 -1.65 -34.23
N ALA A 10 -26.96 -0.66 -33.96
CA ALA A 10 -26.89 0.14 -32.73
C ALA A 10 -27.23 -0.70 -31.50
N THR A 11 -28.22 -1.59 -31.61
CA THR A 11 -28.56 -2.56 -30.55
C THR A 11 -27.42 -3.54 -30.31
N ASN A 12 -26.72 -3.99 -31.36
CA ASN A 12 -25.55 -4.86 -31.24
C ASN A 12 -24.40 -4.16 -30.50
N ILE A 13 -24.10 -2.88 -30.79
CA ILE A 13 -23.05 -2.14 -30.05
C ILE A 13 -23.40 -2.08 -28.57
N ILE A 14 -24.64 -1.75 -28.22
CA ILE A 14 -25.11 -1.70 -26.83
C ILE A 14 -25.01 -3.09 -26.17
N SER A 15 -25.35 -4.17 -26.88
CA SER A 15 -25.17 -5.55 -26.39
C SER A 15 -23.71 -5.86 -26.10
N LEU A 16 -22.81 -5.54 -27.02
CA LEU A 16 -21.38 -5.77 -26.87
C LEU A 16 -20.78 -4.99 -25.70
N VAL A 17 -21.26 -3.76 -25.46
CA VAL A 17 -20.87 -2.99 -24.26
C VAL A 17 -21.31 -3.72 -22.99
N ASN A 18 -22.55 -4.21 -22.96
CA ASN A 18 -23.11 -4.94 -21.81
C ASN A 18 -22.40 -6.29 -21.57
N GLU A 19 -21.95 -6.95 -22.64
CA GLU A 19 -21.14 -8.17 -22.61
C GLU A 19 -19.65 -7.89 -22.31
N GLY A 20 -19.27 -6.61 -22.18
CA GLY A 20 -17.92 -6.18 -21.82
C GLY A 20 -16.92 -6.17 -22.97
N GLN A 21 -17.36 -6.42 -24.21
CA GLN A 21 -16.58 -6.47 -25.45
C GLN A 21 -16.33 -5.06 -26.03
N SER A 22 -15.69 -4.19 -25.24
CA SER A 22 -15.55 -2.77 -25.55
C SER A 22 -14.74 -2.47 -26.82
N ARG A 23 -13.78 -3.33 -27.19
CA ARG A 23 -12.97 -3.14 -28.40
C ARG A 23 -13.76 -3.39 -29.68
N GLU A 24 -14.58 -4.43 -29.68
CA GLU A 24 -15.47 -4.77 -30.79
C GLU A 24 -16.59 -3.73 -30.94
N GLY A 25 -17.14 -3.26 -29.81
CA GLY A 25 -18.10 -2.15 -29.79
C GLY A 25 -17.56 -0.87 -30.45
N LEU A 26 -16.31 -0.49 -30.18
CA LEU A 26 -15.69 0.68 -30.83
C LEU A 26 -15.44 0.47 -32.34
N LEU A 27 -15.01 -0.73 -32.74
CA LEU A 27 -14.79 -1.05 -34.16
C LEU A 27 -16.10 -0.95 -34.96
N LEU A 28 -17.18 -1.50 -34.42
CA LEU A 28 -18.51 -1.43 -35.04
C LEU A 28 -19.05 0.01 -35.09
N PHE A 29 -18.78 0.82 -34.06
CA PHE A 29 -19.17 2.23 -34.09
C PHE A 29 -18.46 3.02 -35.20
N ASN A 30 -17.17 2.76 -35.44
CA ASN A 30 -16.43 3.39 -36.53
C ASN A 30 -16.99 3.00 -37.90
N GLN A 31 -17.44 1.75 -38.08
CA GLN A 31 -18.15 1.33 -39.28
C GLN A 31 -19.50 2.03 -39.42
N LEU A 32 -20.23 2.21 -38.30
CA LEU A 32 -21.53 2.87 -38.26
C LEU A 32 -21.47 4.35 -38.67
N GLN A 33 -20.39 5.08 -38.34
CA GLN A 33 -20.23 6.49 -38.76
C GLN A 33 -20.22 6.68 -40.28
N SER A 34 -19.88 5.64 -41.06
CA SER A 34 -19.93 5.67 -42.53
C SER A 34 -21.31 5.35 -43.12
N SER A 35 -22.28 4.98 -42.27
CA SER A 35 -23.64 4.56 -42.65
C SER A 35 -24.69 5.60 -42.28
N LYS A 36 -25.83 5.65 -42.99
CA LYS A 36 -26.95 6.59 -42.71
C LYS A 36 -27.81 6.16 -41.50
N VAL A 37 -27.19 5.69 -40.43
CA VAL A 37 -27.89 5.25 -39.21
C VAL A 37 -28.15 6.46 -38.30
N GLN A 38 -29.31 6.48 -37.64
CA GLN A 38 -29.67 7.52 -36.67
C GLN A 38 -28.85 7.34 -35.38
N ILE A 39 -28.08 8.36 -35.01
CA ILE A 39 -27.31 8.41 -33.77
C ILE A 39 -28.22 8.86 -32.63
N THR A 40 -28.13 8.20 -31.48
CA THR A 40 -28.92 8.48 -30.27
C THR A 40 -28.02 8.70 -29.05
N GLU A 41 -28.51 9.37 -28.01
CA GLU A 41 -27.78 9.59 -26.75
C GLU A 41 -27.32 8.27 -26.09
N PHE A 42 -28.15 7.23 -26.13
CA PHE A 42 -27.85 5.92 -25.53
C PHE A 42 -26.69 5.22 -26.22
N LEU A 43 -26.63 5.29 -27.55
CA LEU A 43 -25.53 4.74 -28.33
C LEU A 43 -24.23 5.47 -27.99
N LEU A 44 -24.26 6.80 -27.97
CA LEU A 44 -23.08 7.62 -27.65
C LEU A 44 -22.60 7.39 -26.21
N SER A 45 -23.51 7.25 -25.23
CA SER A 45 -23.14 6.89 -23.85
C SER A 45 -22.47 5.52 -23.78
N ALA A 46 -22.97 4.53 -24.51
CA ALA A 46 -22.36 3.19 -24.58
C ALA A 46 -20.96 3.22 -25.21
N VAL A 47 -20.79 4.00 -26.29
CA VAL A 47 -19.47 4.21 -26.94
C VAL A 47 -18.50 4.92 -25.99
N LEU A 48 -18.94 5.98 -25.30
CA LEU A 48 -18.12 6.67 -24.32
C LEU A 48 -17.67 5.74 -23.18
N LYS A 49 -18.54 4.86 -22.70
CA LYS A 49 -18.17 3.82 -21.72
C LYS A 49 -17.09 2.89 -22.26
N CYS A 50 -17.14 2.53 -23.54
CA CYS A 50 -16.08 1.74 -24.19
C CYS A 50 -14.77 2.52 -24.28
N CYS A 51 -14.81 3.77 -24.72
CA CYS A 51 -13.63 4.64 -24.77
C CYS A 51 -13.01 4.79 -23.38
N ALA A 52 -13.84 4.99 -22.35
CA ALA A 52 -13.41 5.13 -20.97
C ALA A 52 -12.76 3.86 -20.41
N LYS A 53 -13.27 2.68 -20.78
CA LYS A 53 -12.69 1.38 -20.35
C LYS A 53 -11.36 1.09 -21.05
N LEU A 54 -11.22 1.52 -22.31
CA LEU A 54 -10.04 1.30 -23.13
C LEU A 54 -9.02 2.44 -23.07
N GLU A 55 -9.32 3.50 -22.30
CA GLU A 55 -8.54 4.75 -22.25
C GLU A 55 -8.30 5.34 -23.65
N ALA A 56 -9.27 5.15 -24.55
CA ALA A 56 -9.21 5.50 -25.96
C ALA A 56 -9.56 6.98 -26.18
N LEU A 57 -8.62 7.86 -25.79
CA LEU A 57 -8.84 9.32 -25.78
C LEU A 57 -9.17 9.89 -27.17
N LYS A 58 -8.60 9.33 -28.25
CA LYS A 58 -8.83 9.83 -29.62
C LYS A 58 -10.26 9.58 -30.07
N GLU A 59 -10.73 8.35 -29.90
CA GLU A 59 -12.08 7.89 -30.18
C GLU A 59 -13.09 8.61 -29.27
N GLY A 60 -12.72 8.86 -28.01
CA GLY A 60 -13.47 9.71 -27.09
C GLY A 60 -13.67 11.13 -27.60
N LYS A 61 -12.61 11.79 -28.09
CA LYS A 61 -12.68 13.13 -28.71
C LYS A 61 -13.52 13.15 -29.99
N GLN A 62 -13.44 12.11 -30.82
CA GLN A 62 -14.31 11.99 -32.00
C GLN A 62 -15.77 11.88 -31.59
N THR A 63 -16.07 11.05 -30.59
CA THR A 63 -17.42 10.90 -30.04
C THR A 63 -17.94 12.20 -29.45
N HIS A 64 -17.10 12.97 -28.75
CA HIS A 64 -17.41 14.32 -28.30
C HIS A 64 -17.86 15.23 -29.45
N CYS A 65 -17.12 15.27 -30.56
CA CYS A 65 -17.53 16.06 -31.73
C CYS A 65 -18.89 15.62 -32.30
N VAL A 66 -19.17 14.31 -32.29
CA VAL A 66 -20.46 13.76 -32.74
C VAL A 66 -21.61 14.20 -31.83
N ILE A 67 -21.40 14.26 -30.51
CA ILE A 67 -22.38 14.75 -29.54
C ILE A 67 -22.83 16.18 -29.90
N PHE A 68 -21.88 17.08 -30.13
CA PHE A 68 -22.17 18.48 -30.48
C PHE A 68 -22.77 18.63 -31.87
N LYS A 69 -22.26 17.88 -32.86
CA LYS A 69 -22.79 17.91 -34.23
C LYS A 69 -24.27 17.54 -34.30
N HIS A 70 -24.72 16.65 -33.42
CA HIS A 70 -26.11 16.19 -33.36
C HIS A 70 -26.96 16.95 -32.32
N GLY A 71 -26.41 17.94 -31.62
CA GLY A 71 -27.13 18.79 -30.66
C GLY A 71 -27.49 18.09 -29.35
N PHE A 72 -26.70 17.10 -28.92
CA PHE A 72 -26.91 16.39 -27.66
C PHE A 72 -26.13 17.01 -26.48
N ASP A 73 -25.58 18.22 -26.64
CA ASP A 73 -24.82 18.96 -25.61
C ASP A 73 -25.64 19.36 -24.38
N ARG A 74 -26.97 19.25 -24.46
CA ARG A 74 -27.90 19.51 -23.34
C ARG A 74 -28.30 18.25 -22.57
N ASP A 75 -27.94 17.06 -23.02
CA ASP A 75 -28.25 15.81 -22.32
C ASP A 75 -27.31 15.61 -21.12
N LEU A 76 -27.83 15.78 -19.90
CA LEU A 76 -27.03 15.71 -18.67
C LEU A 76 -26.35 14.35 -18.47
N VAL A 77 -27.01 13.25 -18.83
CA VAL A 77 -26.50 11.88 -18.64
C VAL A 77 -25.36 11.60 -19.60
N LEU A 78 -25.52 12.03 -20.85
CA LEU A 78 -24.51 11.90 -21.89
C LEU A 78 -23.30 12.78 -21.59
N MET A 79 -23.51 14.03 -21.18
CA MET A 79 -22.42 14.95 -20.82
C MET A 79 -21.67 14.48 -19.56
N THR A 80 -22.38 13.91 -18.58
CA THR A 80 -21.74 13.25 -17.42
C THR A 80 -20.92 12.03 -17.84
N SER A 81 -21.44 11.22 -18.79
CA SER A 81 -20.70 10.08 -19.35
C SER A 81 -19.45 10.53 -20.11
N LEU A 82 -19.52 11.67 -20.81
CA LEU A 82 -18.40 12.26 -21.55
C LEU A 82 -17.30 12.75 -20.61
N MET A 83 -17.69 13.42 -19.51
CA MET A 83 -16.78 13.85 -18.46
C MET A 83 -16.08 12.66 -17.76
N ASP A 84 -16.81 11.57 -17.45
CA ASP A 84 -16.21 10.34 -16.90
C ASP A 84 -15.21 9.71 -17.88
N MET A 85 -15.52 9.70 -19.18
CA MET A 85 -14.61 9.23 -20.22
C MET A 85 -13.30 10.02 -20.23
N TYR A 86 -13.36 11.35 -20.25
CA TYR A 86 -12.16 12.19 -20.19
C TYR A 86 -11.37 12.00 -18.89
N SER A 87 -12.07 11.89 -17.77
CA SER A 87 -11.45 11.65 -16.46
C SER A 87 -10.71 10.31 -16.40
N LYS A 88 -11.27 9.25 -16.99
CA LYS A 88 -10.61 7.94 -17.09
C LYS A 88 -9.45 7.92 -18.07
N CYS A 89 -9.46 8.78 -19.08
CA CYS A 89 -8.32 8.99 -19.99
C CYS A 89 -7.27 9.96 -19.42
N ILE A 90 -7.33 10.31 -18.12
CA ILE A 90 -6.40 11.22 -17.44
C ILE A 90 -6.37 12.63 -18.10
N SER A 91 -7.45 13.02 -18.77
CA SER A 91 -7.59 14.31 -19.45
C SER A 91 -8.51 15.22 -18.64
N ILE A 92 -8.07 15.61 -17.44
CA ILE A 92 -8.89 16.38 -16.50
C ILE A 92 -9.26 17.78 -17.03
N SER A 93 -8.41 18.39 -17.86
CA SER A 93 -8.68 19.69 -18.48
C SER A 93 -9.90 19.63 -19.41
N GLU A 94 -10.02 18.56 -20.21
CA GLU A 94 -11.16 18.38 -21.11
C GLU A 94 -12.43 18.02 -20.33
N ALA A 95 -12.31 17.17 -19.30
CA ALA A 95 -13.41 16.88 -18.39
C ALA A 95 -13.93 18.15 -17.71
N ARG A 96 -13.02 19.03 -17.26
CA ARG A 96 -13.35 20.33 -16.67
C ARG A 96 -14.03 21.24 -17.66
N ARG A 97 -13.55 21.30 -18.91
CA ARG A 97 -14.19 22.11 -19.96
C ARG A 97 -15.62 21.64 -20.20
N VAL A 98 -15.83 20.34 -20.38
CA VAL A 98 -17.18 19.76 -20.54
C VAL A 98 -18.08 20.14 -19.36
N PHE A 99 -17.58 19.99 -18.13
CA PHE A 99 -18.32 20.36 -16.91
C PHE A 99 -18.66 21.86 -16.86
N ASP A 100 -17.74 22.73 -17.27
CA ASP A 100 -17.94 24.18 -17.26
C ASP A 100 -18.89 24.66 -18.36
N GLU A 101 -18.96 23.96 -19.50
CA GLU A 101 -19.87 24.23 -20.62
C GLU A 101 -21.32 23.73 -20.38
N MET A 102 -21.54 22.84 -19.40
CA MET A 102 -22.89 22.38 -19.04
C MET A 102 -23.74 23.53 -18.50
N GLN A 103 -24.90 23.78 -19.13
CA GLN A 103 -25.86 24.83 -18.74
C GLN A 103 -26.48 24.55 -17.37
N GLU A 104 -26.83 23.29 -17.09
CA GLU A 104 -27.32 22.82 -15.81
C GLU A 104 -26.42 21.71 -15.27
N ARG A 105 -26.22 21.68 -13.96
CA ARG A 105 -25.38 20.69 -13.28
C ARG A 105 -26.16 20.16 -12.10
N ASP A 106 -26.61 18.92 -12.23
CA ASP A 106 -27.23 18.23 -11.11
C ASP A 106 -26.15 17.68 -10.15
N VAL A 107 -26.61 17.14 -9.02
CA VAL A 107 -25.71 16.57 -8.01
C VAL A 107 -24.86 15.43 -8.61
N ILE A 108 -25.40 14.68 -9.58
CA ILE A 108 -24.72 13.55 -10.23
C ILE A 108 -23.53 14.05 -11.06
N ALA A 109 -23.72 15.10 -11.87
CA ALA A 109 -22.65 15.71 -12.66
C ALA A 109 -21.54 16.27 -11.75
N VAL A 110 -21.90 16.94 -10.64
CA VAL A 110 -20.88 17.44 -9.69
C VAL A 110 -20.13 16.28 -9.01
N ASN A 111 -20.82 15.22 -8.59
CA ASN A 111 -20.21 14.03 -8.00
C ASN A 111 -19.26 13.32 -8.99
N GLY A 112 -19.64 13.27 -10.27
CA GLY A 112 -18.80 12.76 -11.35
C GLY A 112 -17.52 13.58 -11.50
N MET A 113 -17.62 14.91 -11.46
CA MET A 113 -16.46 15.80 -11.55
C MET A 113 -15.53 15.67 -10.34
N ILE A 114 -16.08 15.60 -9.12
CA ILE A 114 -15.30 15.33 -7.89
C ILE A 114 -14.53 14.01 -8.03
N THR A 115 -15.20 12.96 -8.51
CA THR A 115 -14.58 11.65 -8.74
C THR A 115 -13.46 11.74 -9.77
N GLY A 116 -13.66 12.48 -10.87
CA GLY A 116 -12.66 12.71 -11.92
C GLY A 116 -11.45 13.49 -11.43
N LEU A 117 -11.66 14.57 -10.67
CA LEU A 117 -10.61 15.37 -10.05
C LEU A 117 -9.76 14.54 -9.09
N CYS A 118 -10.39 13.75 -8.21
CA CYS A 118 -9.66 12.81 -7.35
C CYS A 118 -8.88 11.79 -8.18
N ARG A 119 -9.44 11.24 -9.26
CA ARG A 119 -8.74 10.29 -10.13
C ARG A 119 -7.46 10.85 -10.74
N CYS A 120 -7.44 12.15 -11.04
CA CYS A 120 -6.30 12.85 -11.63
C CYS A 120 -5.39 13.51 -10.58
N ASN A 121 -5.53 13.12 -9.31
CA ASN A 121 -4.76 13.63 -8.16
C ASN A 121 -4.95 15.15 -7.90
N SER A 122 -6.03 15.76 -8.41
CA SER A 122 -6.44 17.15 -8.17
C SER A 122 -7.40 17.26 -6.98
N THR A 123 -7.03 16.70 -5.84
CA THR A 123 -7.90 16.60 -4.64
C THR A 123 -8.28 17.94 -4.03
N SER A 124 -7.40 18.94 -4.10
CA SER A 124 -7.68 20.29 -3.61
C SER A 124 -8.87 20.91 -4.33
N GLU A 125 -8.91 20.80 -5.66
CA GLU A 125 -10.06 21.23 -6.46
C GLU A 125 -11.31 20.40 -6.16
N ALA A 126 -11.17 19.08 -5.97
CA ALA A 126 -12.28 18.21 -5.61
C ALA A 126 -12.93 18.64 -4.28
N VAL A 127 -12.12 18.99 -3.28
CA VAL A 127 -12.59 19.51 -1.99
C VAL A 127 -13.27 20.86 -2.14
N GLN A 128 -12.71 21.78 -2.92
CA GLN A 128 -13.32 23.09 -3.18
C GLN A 128 -14.69 22.94 -3.86
N LEU A 129 -14.76 22.10 -4.91
CA LEU A 129 -16.00 21.85 -5.63
C LEU A 129 -17.05 21.24 -4.70
N PHE A 130 -16.67 20.23 -3.91
CA PHE A 130 -17.54 19.64 -2.90
C PHE A 130 -18.05 20.68 -1.89
N GLN A 131 -17.18 21.54 -1.37
CA GLN A 131 -17.56 22.57 -0.42
C GLN A 131 -18.57 23.56 -1.01
N SER A 132 -18.41 23.92 -2.30
CA SER A 132 -19.30 24.84 -3.02
C SER A 132 -20.71 24.30 -3.29
N MET A 133 -20.94 22.99 -3.15
CA MET A 133 -22.25 22.38 -3.38
C MET A 133 -23.30 22.87 -2.38
N LEU A 134 -24.39 23.45 -2.87
CA LEU A 134 -25.54 23.87 -2.05
C LEU A 134 -26.26 22.67 -1.41
N LYS A 135 -26.44 21.58 -2.17
CA LYS A 135 -27.05 20.33 -1.73
C LYS A 135 -26.09 19.19 -1.96
N LYS A 136 -25.86 18.39 -0.91
CA LYS A 136 -24.99 17.23 -0.91
C LYS A 136 -25.83 15.99 -0.60
N ASP A 137 -25.64 14.92 -1.35
CA ASP A 137 -26.23 13.62 -1.05
C ASP A 137 -25.15 12.64 -0.56
N VAL A 138 -25.56 11.41 -0.21
CA VAL A 138 -24.63 10.36 0.21
C VAL A 138 -23.58 10.07 -0.89
N GLY A 139 -23.98 10.19 -2.15
CA GLY A 139 -23.10 10.06 -3.31
C GLY A 139 -21.98 11.11 -3.30
N SER A 140 -22.28 12.37 -2.99
CA SER A 140 -21.30 13.45 -2.91
C SER A 140 -20.23 13.17 -1.87
N TRP A 141 -20.63 12.71 -0.69
CA TRP A 141 -19.71 12.33 0.39
C TRP A 141 -18.87 11.12 0.00
N ASN A 142 -19.47 10.10 -0.59
CA ASN A 142 -18.78 8.90 -1.04
C ASN A 142 -17.75 9.19 -2.14
N SER A 143 -18.08 10.03 -3.13
CA SER A 143 -17.15 10.46 -4.17
C SER A 143 -15.91 11.13 -3.58
N LEU A 144 -16.09 12.04 -2.61
CA LEU A 144 -14.96 12.71 -1.97
C LEU A 144 -14.16 11.77 -1.06
N ILE A 145 -14.82 11.04 -0.14
CA ILE A 145 -14.15 10.17 0.83
C ILE A 145 -13.35 9.06 0.13
N SER A 146 -13.95 8.40 -0.86
CA SER A 146 -13.27 7.35 -1.63
C SER A 146 -12.16 7.91 -2.51
N GLY A 147 -12.34 9.11 -3.07
CA GLY A 147 -11.31 9.81 -3.84
C GLY A 147 -10.09 10.17 -3.00
N LEU A 148 -10.29 10.73 -1.80
CA LEU A 148 -9.23 11.04 -0.84
C LEU A 148 -8.53 9.77 -0.35
N ALA A 149 -9.28 8.70 -0.09
CA ALA A 149 -8.72 7.40 0.28
C ALA A 149 -7.75 6.86 -0.79
N ARG A 150 -8.12 6.96 -2.07
CA ARG A 150 -7.29 6.49 -3.20
C ARG A 150 -6.01 7.30 -3.38
N ASN A 151 -6.00 8.57 -3.01
CA ASN A 151 -4.85 9.45 -3.15
C ASN A 151 -3.97 9.51 -1.89
N SER A 152 -4.11 8.52 -1.00
CA SER A 152 -3.35 8.44 0.26
C SER A 152 -3.58 9.63 1.21
N GLU A 153 -4.69 10.35 1.06
CA GLU A 153 -5.10 11.46 1.94
C GLU A 153 -6.02 10.98 3.06
N GLY A 154 -5.58 9.94 3.77
CA GLY A 154 -6.36 9.28 4.82
C GLY A 154 -6.89 10.22 5.91
N PRO A 155 -6.08 11.15 6.48
CA PRO A 155 -6.57 12.09 7.49
C PRO A 155 -7.72 12.97 7.00
N SER A 156 -7.62 13.48 5.77
CA SER A 156 -8.70 14.25 5.12
C SER A 156 -9.96 13.40 4.94
N ALA A 157 -9.82 12.15 4.49
CA ALA A 157 -10.94 11.23 4.34
C ALA A 157 -11.67 10.96 5.67
N LEU A 158 -10.92 10.75 6.78
CA LEU A 158 -11.50 10.59 8.12
C LEU A 158 -12.18 11.88 8.62
N PHE A 159 -11.61 13.05 8.30
CA PHE A 159 -12.22 14.34 8.61
C PHE A 159 -13.58 14.49 7.92
N PHE A 160 -13.65 14.25 6.61
CA PHE A 160 -14.91 14.34 5.86
C PHE A 160 -15.92 13.26 6.27
N PHE A 161 -15.48 12.05 6.63
CA PHE A 161 -16.37 11.04 7.21
C PHE A 161 -16.98 11.50 8.55
N ARG A 162 -16.17 12.11 9.44
CA ARG A 162 -16.69 12.69 10.67
C ARG A 162 -17.69 13.81 10.39
N LYS A 163 -17.38 14.68 9.43
CA LYS A 163 -18.27 15.79 9.02
C LYS A 163 -19.60 15.29 8.45
N MET A 164 -19.58 14.30 7.56
CA MET A 164 -20.76 13.61 7.01
C MET A 164 -21.71 13.17 8.13
N ARG A 165 -21.16 12.54 9.18
CA ARG A 165 -21.93 12.05 10.33
C ARG A 165 -22.48 13.17 11.22
N LEU A 166 -21.71 14.23 11.42
CA LEU A 166 -22.16 15.41 12.20
C LEU A 166 -23.30 16.16 11.50
N GLU A 167 -23.33 16.14 10.16
CA GLU A 167 -24.41 16.69 9.35
C GLU A 167 -25.63 15.74 9.23
N GLY A 168 -25.62 14.61 9.96
CA GLY A 168 -26.76 13.69 10.02
C GLY A 168 -26.96 12.84 8.76
N MET A 169 -25.98 12.80 7.86
CA MET A 169 -26.08 12.01 6.63
C MET A 169 -25.98 10.51 6.93
N LYS A 170 -26.84 9.72 6.27
CA LYS A 170 -26.80 8.26 6.38
C LYS A 170 -25.54 7.71 5.74
N VAL A 171 -24.84 6.85 6.47
CA VAL A 171 -23.72 6.04 5.98
C VAL A 171 -24.24 4.85 5.20
N ASP A 172 -23.58 4.51 4.10
CA ASP A 172 -23.89 3.32 3.31
C ASP A 172 -22.71 2.34 3.26
N LEU A 173 -22.90 1.23 2.54
CA LEU A 173 -21.88 0.20 2.34
C LEU A 173 -20.57 0.78 1.77
N MET A 174 -20.67 1.68 0.79
CA MET A 174 -19.52 2.27 0.13
C MET A 174 -18.76 3.23 1.05
N THR A 175 -19.47 3.98 1.89
CA THR A 175 -18.86 4.81 2.94
C THR A 175 -18.03 3.94 3.87
N MET A 176 -18.60 2.85 4.39
CA MET A 176 -17.95 1.99 5.38
C MET A 176 -16.73 1.27 4.81
N VAL A 177 -16.82 0.70 3.59
CA VAL A 177 -15.66 0.06 2.92
C VAL A 177 -14.52 1.06 2.73
N SER A 178 -14.84 2.27 2.25
CA SER A 178 -13.83 3.30 1.98
C SER A 178 -13.13 3.75 3.27
N VAL A 179 -13.89 3.97 4.34
CA VAL A 179 -13.35 4.43 5.62
C VAL A 179 -12.56 3.32 6.32
N LEU A 180 -12.99 2.06 6.24
CA LEU A 180 -12.23 0.91 6.75
C LEU A 180 -10.88 0.78 6.02
N SER A 181 -10.86 0.94 4.70
CA SER A 181 -9.61 0.95 3.90
C SER A 181 -8.67 2.07 4.35
N VAL A 182 -9.20 3.28 4.60
CA VAL A 182 -8.40 4.40 5.12
C VAL A 182 -7.82 4.07 6.51
N CYS A 183 -8.63 3.48 7.39
CA CYS A 183 -8.15 3.06 8.70
C CYS A 183 -7.04 2.00 8.57
N ALA A 184 -7.18 1.07 7.61
CA ALA A 184 -6.20 0.05 7.32
C ALA A 184 -4.86 0.65 6.86
N ASP A 185 -4.90 1.58 5.91
CA ASP A 185 -3.69 2.19 5.34
C ASP A 185 -2.95 3.06 6.35
N LEU A 186 -3.69 3.79 7.19
CA LEU A 186 -3.14 4.56 8.32
C LEU A 186 -2.73 3.69 9.52
N ALA A 187 -3.12 2.42 9.57
CA ALA A 187 -3.14 1.58 10.78
C ALA A 187 -3.82 2.27 11.99
N ALA A 188 -4.89 3.01 11.73
CA ALA A 188 -5.64 3.73 12.74
C ALA A 188 -6.61 2.78 13.47
N LEU A 189 -6.07 1.90 14.33
CA LEU A 189 -6.84 0.84 15.00
C LEU A 189 -8.05 1.37 15.77
N VAL A 190 -7.91 2.52 16.45
CA VAL A 190 -9.00 3.12 17.23
C VAL A 190 -10.15 3.54 16.32
N ASN A 191 -9.86 4.26 15.24
CA ASN A 191 -10.86 4.64 14.23
C ASN A 191 -11.47 3.39 13.57
N GLY A 192 -10.65 2.41 13.22
CA GLY A 192 -11.08 1.16 12.62
C GLY A 192 -12.08 0.39 13.50
N LYS A 193 -11.82 0.29 14.81
CA LYS A 193 -12.75 -0.31 15.78
C LYS A 193 -14.07 0.47 15.87
N GLN A 194 -14.02 1.80 15.90
CA GLN A 194 -15.24 2.63 15.91
C GLN A 194 -16.08 2.40 14.65
N VAL A 195 -15.43 2.32 13.49
CA VAL A 195 -16.10 2.08 12.20
C VAL A 195 -16.65 0.66 12.13
N HIS A 196 -15.94 -0.34 12.63
CA HIS A 196 -16.45 -1.71 12.74
C HIS A 196 -17.68 -1.80 13.67
N CYS A 197 -17.70 -1.07 14.79
CA CYS A 197 -18.92 -0.96 15.61
C CYS A 197 -20.08 -0.31 14.85
N LEU A 198 -19.81 0.70 14.00
CA LEU A 198 -20.84 1.29 13.14
C LEU A 198 -21.34 0.31 12.08
N VAL A 199 -20.46 -0.50 11.51
CA VAL A 199 -20.84 -1.59 10.58
C VAL A 199 -21.89 -2.51 11.22
N ILE A 200 -21.63 -2.97 12.44
CA ILE A 200 -22.55 -3.85 13.18
C ILE A 200 -23.84 -3.10 13.52
N LYS A 201 -23.73 -1.86 14.01
CA LYS A 201 -24.89 -1.03 14.37
C LYS A 201 -25.84 -0.79 13.17
N HIS A 202 -25.30 -0.70 11.96
CA HIS A 202 -26.07 -0.46 10.75
C HIS A 202 -26.44 -1.73 9.97
N GLY A 203 -26.08 -2.92 10.46
CA GLY A 203 -26.45 -4.20 9.82
C GLY A 203 -25.62 -4.57 8.59
N PHE A 204 -24.38 -4.05 8.47
CA PHE A 204 -23.51 -4.30 7.32
C PHE A 204 -22.54 -5.48 7.53
N GLU A 205 -22.54 -6.11 8.71
CA GLU A 205 -21.59 -7.15 9.10
C GLU A 205 -21.65 -8.41 8.21
N MET A 206 -22.81 -8.70 7.62
CA MET A 206 -23.00 -9.82 6.70
C MET A 206 -22.56 -9.50 5.26
N CYS A 207 -22.24 -8.24 4.94
CA CYS A 207 -21.82 -7.86 3.61
C CYS A 207 -20.37 -8.26 3.34
N LEU A 208 -20.13 -9.12 2.36
CA LEU A 208 -18.79 -9.61 2.00
C LEU A 208 -17.74 -8.51 1.76
N PRO A 209 -18.03 -7.39 1.05
CA PRO A 209 -17.07 -6.30 0.90
C PRO A 209 -16.62 -5.69 2.23
N ILE A 210 -17.52 -5.64 3.22
CA ILE A 210 -17.23 -5.14 4.56
C ILE A 210 -16.41 -6.13 5.35
N GLY A 211 -16.74 -7.42 5.28
CA GLY A 211 -15.92 -8.49 5.87
C GLY A 211 -14.48 -8.40 5.37
N ASN A 212 -14.28 -8.26 4.05
CA ASN A 212 -12.96 -8.12 3.44
C ASN A 212 -12.20 -6.87 3.91
N ALA A 213 -12.88 -5.72 3.94
CA ALA A 213 -12.30 -4.47 4.42
C ALA A 213 -11.95 -4.52 5.91
N THR A 214 -12.75 -5.24 6.71
CA THR A 214 -12.54 -5.41 8.15
C THR A 214 -11.34 -6.31 8.43
N ILE A 215 -11.17 -7.41 7.69
CA ILE A 215 -9.97 -8.26 7.75
C ILE A 215 -8.72 -7.43 7.44
N ASP A 216 -8.71 -6.69 6.32
CA ASP A 216 -7.57 -5.87 5.92
C ASP A 216 -7.25 -4.79 6.96
N MET A 217 -8.29 -4.14 7.51
CA MET A 217 -8.15 -3.13 8.56
C MET A 217 -7.47 -3.67 9.81
N TYR A 218 -7.94 -4.80 10.35
CA TYR A 218 -7.31 -5.39 11.54
C TYR A 218 -5.91 -5.92 11.26
N ALA A 219 -5.69 -6.56 10.11
CA ALA A 219 -4.39 -7.09 9.73
C ALA A 219 -3.34 -5.97 9.59
N LYS A 220 -3.68 -4.89 8.87
CA LYS A 220 -2.80 -3.72 8.70
C LYS A 220 -2.71 -2.84 9.96
N SER A 221 -3.55 -3.05 10.97
CA SER A 221 -3.52 -2.33 12.25
C SER A 221 -2.80 -3.09 13.38
N GLY A 222 -2.09 -4.18 13.06
CA GLY A 222 -1.33 -4.93 14.06
C GLY A 222 -2.16 -5.92 14.88
N CYS A 223 -3.37 -6.26 14.44
CA CYS A 223 -4.32 -7.15 15.13
C CYS A 223 -4.68 -8.37 14.28
N ILE A 224 -3.70 -9.22 13.94
CA ILE A 224 -3.92 -10.38 13.05
C ILE A 224 -4.91 -11.41 13.62
N ASN A 225 -4.98 -11.55 14.95
CA ASN A 225 -5.96 -12.43 15.59
C ASN A 225 -7.40 -11.93 15.39
N ASP A 226 -7.64 -10.62 15.54
CA ASP A 226 -8.95 -10.01 15.28
C ASP A 226 -9.32 -10.14 13.79
N ALA A 227 -8.34 -9.99 12.89
CA ALA A 227 -8.54 -10.21 11.46
C ALA A 227 -8.95 -11.66 11.15
N SER A 228 -8.31 -12.64 11.80
CA SER A 228 -8.63 -14.06 11.66
C SER A 228 -10.02 -14.39 12.22
N LEU A 229 -10.42 -13.77 13.33
CA LEU A 229 -11.77 -13.90 13.88
C LEU A 229 -12.81 -13.34 12.91
N CYS A 230 -12.58 -12.15 12.36
CA CYS A 230 -13.47 -11.55 11.36
C CYS A 230 -13.59 -12.46 10.13
N PHE A 231 -12.48 -13.02 9.66
CA PHE A 231 -12.46 -13.96 8.54
C PHE A 231 -13.30 -15.22 8.82
N ASN A 232 -13.16 -15.80 10.01
CA ASN A 232 -13.93 -16.99 10.39
C ASN A 232 -15.44 -16.71 10.42
N ASN A 233 -15.83 -15.50 10.82
CA ASN A 233 -17.23 -15.08 10.90
C ASN A 233 -17.87 -14.77 9.53
N ILE A 234 -17.09 -14.64 8.45
CA ILE A 234 -17.64 -14.47 7.10
C ILE A 234 -18.22 -15.82 6.62
N THR A 235 -19.51 -15.82 6.28
CA THR A 235 -20.22 -17.01 5.78
C THR A 235 -19.68 -17.51 4.45
N PHE A 236 -19.55 -16.62 3.46
CA PHE A 236 -19.09 -16.95 2.12
C PHE A 236 -17.80 -16.20 1.82
N LYS A 237 -16.68 -16.94 1.82
CA LYS A 237 -15.35 -16.39 1.58
C LYS A 237 -15.07 -16.37 0.09
N ASN A 238 -14.54 -15.28 -0.41
CA ASN A 238 -14.07 -15.20 -1.81
C ASN A 238 -12.55 -15.07 -1.86
N ILE A 239 -12.02 -14.99 -3.08
CA ILE A 239 -10.59 -14.79 -3.32
C ILE A 239 -10.01 -13.60 -2.57
N VAL A 240 -10.78 -12.52 -2.38
CA VAL A 240 -10.33 -11.32 -1.66
C VAL A 240 -10.25 -11.61 -0.16
N SER A 241 -11.23 -12.29 0.44
CA SER A 241 -11.19 -12.69 1.86
C SER A 241 -9.93 -13.49 2.19
N TRP A 242 -9.66 -14.53 1.38
CA TRP A 242 -8.49 -15.40 1.53
C TRP A 242 -7.18 -14.65 1.31
N THR A 243 -7.11 -13.84 0.25
CA THR A 243 -5.90 -13.07 -0.09
C THR A 243 -5.58 -12.05 0.99
N SER A 244 -6.57 -11.35 1.55
CA SER A 244 -6.37 -10.41 2.66
C SER A 244 -5.82 -11.10 3.90
N LEU A 245 -6.31 -12.29 4.23
CA LEU A 245 -5.81 -13.07 5.37
C LEU A 245 -4.36 -13.56 5.14
N ILE A 246 -4.05 -14.12 3.97
CA ILE A 246 -2.71 -14.60 3.60
C ILE A 246 -1.68 -13.46 3.65
N ILE A 247 -2.00 -12.31 3.06
CA ILE A 247 -1.14 -11.12 3.11
C ILE A 247 -0.99 -10.64 4.56
N GLY A 248 -2.08 -10.65 5.34
CA GLY A 248 -2.06 -10.35 6.76
C GLY A 248 -1.06 -11.22 7.53
N PHE A 249 -1.13 -12.54 7.39
CA PHE A 249 -0.18 -13.46 8.00
C PHE A 249 1.27 -13.20 7.57
N GLY A 250 1.50 -13.00 6.26
CA GLY A 250 2.83 -12.65 5.75
C GLY A 250 3.40 -11.37 6.36
N LYS A 251 2.57 -10.32 6.53
CA LYS A 251 2.98 -9.06 7.16
C LYS A 251 3.31 -9.20 8.64
N HIS A 252 2.84 -10.26 9.30
CA HIS A 252 3.11 -10.52 10.72
C HIS A 252 4.20 -11.56 10.92
N GLY A 253 4.84 -12.06 9.85
CA GLY A 253 5.88 -13.10 9.92
C GLY A 253 5.33 -14.52 10.08
N LEU A 254 4.00 -14.70 10.02
CA LEU A 254 3.29 -15.97 10.23
C LEU A 254 3.22 -16.77 8.93
N GLY A 255 4.38 -17.14 8.39
CA GLY A 255 4.48 -17.75 7.06
C GLY A 255 3.82 -19.12 6.94
N LEU A 256 3.84 -19.93 8.00
CA LEU A 256 3.22 -21.25 8.00
C LEU A 256 1.69 -21.16 8.02
N GLU A 257 1.15 -20.19 8.75
CA GLU A 257 -0.27 -19.86 8.83
C GLU A 257 -0.78 -19.34 7.48
N ALA A 258 0.03 -18.52 6.79
CA ALA A 258 -0.26 -18.07 5.43
C ALA A 258 -0.36 -19.25 4.44
N LEU A 259 0.56 -20.22 4.52
CA LEU A 259 0.53 -21.43 3.69
C LEU A 259 -0.67 -22.32 4.01
N LYS A 260 -0.98 -22.53 5.30
CA LYS A 260 -2.18 -23.28 5.71
C LYS A 260 -3.46 -22.63 5.18
N ALA A 261 -3.57 -21.30 5.25
CA ALA A 261 -4.71 -20.57 4.69
C ALA A 261 -4.78 -20.70 3.16
N PHE A 262 -3.64 -20.71 2.47
CA PHE A 262 -3.58 -20.93 1.02
C PHE A 262 -4.00 -22.34 0.62
N ASP A 263 -3.54 -23.37 1.33
CA ASP A 263 -3.93 -24.75 1.07
C ASP A 263 -5.44 -24.94 1.33
N GLN A 264 -5.98 -24.35 2.39
CA GLN A 264 -7.42 -24.38 2.68
C GLN A 264 -8.25 -23.67 1.59
N MET A 265 -7.79 -22.51 1.11
CA MET A 265 -8.40 -21.79 -0.01
C MET A 265 -8.51 -22.68 -1.26
N GLU A 266 -7.46 -23.43 -1.58
CA GLU A 266 -7.49 -24.37 -2.71
C GLU A 266 -8.41 -25.57 -2.48
N MET A 267 -8.45 -26.11 -1.25
CA MET A 267 -9.36 -27.20 -0.89
C MET A 267 -10.83 -26.80 -0.99
N GLU A 268 -11.15 -25.53 -0.72
CA GLU A 268 -12.49 -24.96 -0.91
C GLU A 268 -12.80 -24.59 -2.37
N GLY A 269 -11.90 -24.91 -3.30
CA GLY A 269 -12.09 -24.68 -4.74
C GLY A 269 -11.97 -23.23 -5.17
N ILE A 270 -11.45 -22.34 -4.31
CA ILE A 270 -11.24 -20.94 -4.66
C ILE A 270 -9.93 -20.81 -5.44
N VAL A 271 -10.04 -20.43 -6.71
CA VAL A 271 -8.89 -20.29 -7.62
C VAL A 271 -8.01 -19.10 -7.22
N PRO A 272 -6.72 -19.28 -6.89
CA PRO A 272 -5.79 -18.20 -6.61
C PRO A 272 -5.51 -17.31 -7.83
N ASN A 273 -5.21 -16.04 -7.58
CA ASN A 273 -4.77 -15.11 -8.62
C ASN A 273 -3.35 -14.60 -8.34
N LYS A 274 -2.86 -13.71 -9.21
CA LYS A 274 -1.56 -13.05 -9.08
C LYS A 274 -1.34 -12.35 -7.73
N ILE A 275 -2.38 -11.77 -7.12
CA ILE A 275 -2.26 -11.10 -5.83
C ILE A 275 -2.18 -12.13 -4.68
N THR A 276 -2.91 -13.23 -4.78
CA THR A 276 -2.82 -14.35 -3.82
C THR A 276 -1.41 -14.93 -3.79
N PHE A 277 -0.83 -15.25 -4.95
CA PHE A 277 0.53 -15.79 -5.03
C PHE A 277 1.58 -14.78 -4.56
N LEU A 278 1.42 -13.48 -4.87
CA LEU A 278 2.26 -12.45 -4.29
C LEU A 278 2.24 -12.49 -2.75
N GLY A 279 1.05 -12.63 -2.15
CA GLY A 279 0.90 -12.79 -0.70
C GLY A 279 1.60 -14.03 -0.13
N VAL A 280 1.49 -15.17 -0.81
CA VAL A 280 2.16 -16.43 -0.42
C VAL A 280 3.68 -16.30 -0.48
N LEU A 281 4.22 -15.77 -1.58
CA LEU A 281 5.67 -15.60 -1.76
C LEU A 281 6.24 -14.58 -0.77
N PHE A 282 5.49 -13.50 -0.52
CA PHE A 282 5.82 -12.53 0.51
C PHE A 282 5.91 -13.19 1.89
N ALA A 283 4.90 -14.00 2.27
CA ALA A 283 4.91 -14.73 3.52
C ALA A 283 6.09 -15.71 3.62
N CYS A 284 6.41 -16.42 2.54
CA CYS A 284 7.57 -17.31 2.49
C CYS A 284 8.89 -16.55 2.69
N SER A 285 9.07 -15.40 2.01
CA SER A 285 10.27 -14.55 2.13
C SER A 285 10.50 -14.11 3.58
N HIS A 286 9.45 -13.65 4.24
CA HIS A 286 9.54 -13.13 5.61
C HIS A 286 9.61 -14.19 6.71
N ALA A 287 9.35 -15.46 6.38
CA ALA A 287 9.47 -16.59 7.30
C ALA A 287 10.63 -17.56 6.93
N GLY A 288 11.43 -17.23 5.91
CA GLY A 288 12.57 -18.08 5.49
C GLY A 288 12.19 -19.40 4.82
N LEU A 289 10.96 -19.53 4.32
CA LEU A 289 10.42 -20.78 3.77
C LEU A 289 10.84 -20.98 2.30
N VAL A 290 12.15 -21.16 2.06
CA VAL A 290 12.73 -21.17 0.70
C VAL A 290 12.12 -22.24 -0.20
N GLN A 291 11.95 -23.45 0.31
CA GLN A 291 11.43 -24.57 -0.50
C GLN A 291 9.95 -24.37 -0.86
N GLU A 292 9.12 -23.96 0.10
CA GLU A 292 7.70 -23.68 -0.16
C GLU A 292 7.52 -22.47 -1.08
N GLY A 293 8.36 -21.44 -0.96
CA GLY A 293 8.34 -20.30 -1.88
C GLY A 293 8.63 -20.70 -3.33
N LYS A 294 9.67 -21.52 -3.56
CA LYS A 294 9.99 -22.06 -4.90
C LYS A 294 8.86 -22.91 -5.46
N LYS A 295 8.35 -23.84 -4.67
CA LYS A 295 7.24 -24.71 -5.04
C LYS A 295 6.00 -23.92 -5.43
N ASN A 296 5.64 -22.89 -4.66
CA ASN A 296 4.49 -22.04 -4.97
C ASN A 296 4.72 -21.12 -6.18
N PHE A 297 5.95 -20.64 -6.41
CA PHE A 297 6.29 -19.91 -7.63
C PHE A 297 6.15 -20.79 -8.89
N GLU A 298 6.64 -22.03 -8.84
CA GLU A 298 6.46 -22.98 -9.94
C GLU A 298 4.99 -23.36 -10.14
N LYS A 299 4.24 -23.56 -9.06
CA LYS A 299 2.81 -23.84 -9.08
C LYS A 299 2.02 -22.70 -9.74
N MET A 300 2.34 -21.45 -9.43
CA MET A 300 1.75 -20.27 -10.07
C MET A 300 1.89 -20.31 -11.60
N VAL A 301 3.09 -20.61 -12.10
CA VAL A 301 3.40 -20.60 -13.53
C VAL A 301 2.85 -21.85 -14.23
N ARG A 302 3.07 -23.04 -13.68
CA ARG A 302 2.78 -24.32 -14.35
C ARG A 302 1.33 -24.79 -14.16
N LYS A 303 0.79 -24.72 -12.93
CA LYS A 303 -0.56 -25.20 -12.62
C LYS A 303 -1.63 -24.16 -12.97
N TYR A 304 -1.37 -22.89 -12.65
CA TYR A 304 -2.35 -21.82 -12.82
C TYR A 304 -2.13 -20.96 -14.07
N SER A 305 -1.03 -21.17 -14.80
CA SER A 305 -0.69 -20.40 -16.00
C SER A 305 -0.67 -18.89 -15.75
N ILE A 306 -0.29 -18.47 -14.54
CA ILE A 306 -0.20 -17.06 -14.16
C ILE A 306 1.19 -16.55 -14.52
N THR A 307 1.24 -15.54 -15.40
CA THR A 307 2.48 -14.83 -15.74
C THR A 307 2.98 -14.03 -14.52
N PRO A 308 4.23 -14.24 -14.05
CA PRO A 308 4.75 -13.50 -12.91
C PRO A 308 4.92 -12.00 -13.22
N MET A 309 4.37 -11.15 -12.35
CA MET A 309 4.67 -9.71 -12.27
C MET A 309 6.03 -9.45 -11.60
N MET A 310 6.59 -8.24 -11.75
CA MET A 310 7.87 -7.82 -11.15
C MET A 310 7.91 -8.10 -9.64
N GLU A 311 6.82 -7.87 -8.93
CA GLU A 311 6.70 -8.05 -7.49
C GLU A 311 6.90 -9.52 -7.06
N HIS A 312 6.52 -10.49 -7.89
CA HIS A 312 6.77 -11.91 -7.59
C HIS A 312 8.27 -12.22 -7.68
N TYR A 313 8.95 -11.68 -8.69
CA TYR A 313 10.41 -11.84 -8.82
C TYR A 313 11.12 -11.17 -7.64
N THR A 314 10.67 -9.98 -7.22
CA THR A 314 11.18 -9.30 -6.02
C THR A 314 11.04 -10.17 -4.78
N CYS A 315 9.89 -10.78 -4.53
CA CYS A 315 9.70 -11.69 -3.39
C CYS A 315 10.61 -12.93 -3.47
N MET A 316 10.81 -13.51 -4.66
CA MET A 316 11.71 -14.67 -4.83
C MET A 316 13.18 -14.31 -4.59
N VAL A 317 13.63 -13.17 -5.09
CA VAL A 317 14.98 -12.66 -4.87
C VAL A 317 15.20 -12.34 -3.39
N ASP A 318 14.26 -11.64 -2.76
CA ASP A 318 14.29 -11.32 -1.33
C ASP A 318 14.32 -12.61 -0.47
N LEU A 319 13.53 -13.63 -0.82
CA LEU A 319 13.52 -14.93 -0.16
C LEU A 319 14.88 -15.64 -0.24
N LEU A 320 15.46 -15.73 -1.43
CA LEU A 320 16.76 -16.38 -1.65
C LEU A 320 17.90 -15.60 -0.97
N ALA A 321 17.90 -14.29 -1.12
CA ALA A 321 18.97 -13.44 -0.64
C ALA A 321 18.99 -13.37 0.89
N ARG A 322 17.83 -13.32 1.56
CA ARG A 322 17.74 -13.40 3.03
C ARG A 322 18.09 -14.76 3.60
N ALA A 323 17.99 -15.82 2.81
CA ALA A 323 18.47 -17.14 3.19
C ALA A 323 19.99 -17.32 2.96
N GLY A 324 20.72 -16.24 2.57
CA GLY A 324 22.15 -16.28 2.28
C GLY A 324 22.50 -16.92 0.93
N ARG A 325 21.50 -17.27 0.10
CA ARG A 325 21.71 -17.92 -1.21
C ARG A 325 21.95 -16.86 -2.30
N LEU A 326 22.94 -16.00 -2.09
CA LEU A 326 23.17 -14.81 -2.92
C LEU A 326 23.46 -15.15 -4.39
N GLU A 327 24.29 -16.16 -4.65
CA GLU A 327 24.61 -16.58 -6.03
C GLU A 327 23.39 -17.08 -6.78
N GLU A 328 22.53 -17.82 -6.10
CA GLU A 328 21.30 -18.30 -6.71
C GLU A 328 20.30 -17.16 -6.95
N ALA A 329 20.20 -16.21 -6.03
CA ALA A 329 19.41 -15.01 -6.24
C ALA A 329 19.94 -14.21 -7.45
N HIS A 330 21.26 -14.08 -7.58
CA HIS A 330 21.89 -13.41 -8.72
C HIS A 330 21.62 -14.13 -10.05
N GLU A 331 21.71 -15.45 -10.07
CA GLU A 331 21.38 -16.26 -11.25
C GLU A 331 19.89 -16.19 -11.59
N PHE A 332 19.01 -16.20 -10.60
CA PHE A 332 17.58 -15.98 -10.79
C PHE A 332 17.30 -14.61 -11.43
N ILE A 333 18.04 -13.57 -11.02
CA ILE A 333 17.96 -12.23 -11.63
C ILE A 333 18.41 -12.23 -13.10
N LYS A 334 19.38 -13.06 -13.47
CA LYS A 334 19.82 -13.16 -14.88
C LYS A 334 18.80 -13.87 -15.76
N ARG A 335 18.05 -14.81 -15.20
CA ARG A 335 17.08 -15.65 -15.94
C ARG A 335 15.69 -15.04 -16.09
N MET A 336 15.35 -13.99 -15.34
CA MET A 336 14.02 -13.39 -15.46
C MET A 336 13.81 -12.78 -16.86
N PRO A 337 12.59 -12.84 -17.42
CA PRO A 337 12.29 -12.36 -18.77
C PRO A 337 12.20 -10.83 -18.88
N VAL A 338 12.31 -10.12 -17.76
CA VAL A 338 12.11 -8.67 -17.64
C VAL A 338 13.32 -8.05 -16.95
N LYS A 339 13.64 -6.79 -17.23
CA LYS A 339 14.77 -6.12 -16.54
C LYS A 339 14.39 -5.85 -15.08
N PRO A 340 15.30 -6.09 -14.11
CA PRO A 340 15.01 -5.85 -12.70
C PRO A 340 14.77 -4.36 -12.44
N ASP A 341 13.75 -4.06 -11.64
CA ASP A 341 13.45 -2.70 -11.20
C ASP A 341 14.27 -2.32 -9.96
N ALA A 342 14.16 -1.05 -9.55
CA ALA A 342 14.91 -0.54 -8.41
C ALA A 342 14.51 -1.19 -7.08
N LYS A 343 13.25 -1.58 -6.90
CA LYS A 343 12.77 -2.23 -5.67
C LYS A 343 13.42 -3.60 -5.50
N LEU A 344 13.47 -4.38 -6.57
CA LEU A 344 14.12 -5.69 -6.60
C LEU A 344 15.61 -5.57 -6.27
N LEU A 345 16.33 -4.66 -6.94
CA LEU A 345 17.76 -4.45 -6.70
C LEU A 345 18.02 -3.93 -5.29
N THR A 346 17.15 -3.08 -4.73
CA THR A 346 17.26 -2.61 -3.34
C THR A 346 17.13 -3.76 -2.34
N ALA A 347 16.16 -4.67 -2.56
CA ALA A 347 16.00 -5.86 -1.73
C ALA A 347 17.25 -6.75 -1.79
N PHE A 348 17.77 -7.00 -3.00
CA PHE A 348 18.97 -7.81 -3.19
C PHE A 348 20.22 -7.17 -2.57
N LEU A 349 20.44 -5.87 -2.80
CA LEU A 349 21.57 -5.10 -2.26
C LEU A 349 21.61 -5.12 -0.74
N SER A 350 20.44 -5.02 -0.10
CA SER A 350 20.32 -5.05 1.38
C SER A 350 20.84 -6.37 1.96
N SER A 351 20.51 -7.49 1.33
CA SER A 351 21.01 -8.80 1.72
C SER A 351 22.49 -9.00 1.37
N CYS A 352 22.94 -8.58 0.18
CA CYS A 352 24.37 -8.63 -0.18
C CYS A 352 25.24 -7.87 0.83
N PHE A 353 24.77 -6.69 1.25
CA PHE A 353 25.41 -5.90 2.31
C PHE A 353 25.43 -6.65 3.65
N SER A 354 24.29 -7.21 4.06
CA SER A 354 24.16 -7.91 5.35
C SER A 354 25.04 -9.16 5.45
N TYR A 355 25.28 -9.84 4.32
CA TYR A 355 26.20 -10.98 4.21
C TYR A 355 27.62 -10.58 3.79
N MET A 356 27.93 -9.28 3.72
CA MET A 356 29.25 -8.74 3.40
C MET A 356 29.83 -9.23 2.05
N ASN A 357 28.99 -9.52 1.05
CA ASN A 357 29.46 -9.86 -0.29
C ASN A 357 29.85 -8.58 -1.05
N VAL A 358 31.15 -8.29 -1.06
CA VAL A 358 31.71 -7.03 -1.58
C VAL A 358 31.45 -6.83 -3.06
N GLU A 359 31.63 -7.89 -3.87
CA GLU A 359 31.51 -7.84 -5.31
C GLU A 359 30.07 -7.55 -5.75
N LEU A 360 29.11 -8.33 -5.24
CA LEU A 360 27.69 -8.13 -5.55
C LEU A 360 27.17 -6.80 -5.00
N THR A 361 27.61 -6.37 -3.83
CA THR A 361 27.19 -5.08 -3.25
C THR A 361 27.63 -3.91 -4.12
N ARG A 362 28.88 -3.93 -4.63
CA ARG A 362 29.38 -2.91 -5.56
C ARG A 362 28.60 -2.92 -6.87
N SER A 363 28.51 -4.09 -7.52
CA SER A 363 27.88 -4.25 -8.82
C SER A 363 26.39 -3.86 -8.81
N VAL A 364 25.62 -4.37 -7.85
CA VAL A 364 24.18 -4.10 -7.73
C VAL A 364 23.94 -2.64 -7.34
N GLY A 365 24.78 -2.10 -6.44
CA GLY A 365 24.67 -0.72 -6.00
C GLY A 365 24.91 0.28 -7.13
N GLU A 366 25.95 0.11 -7.94
CA GLU A 366 26.21 0.99 -9.08
C GLU A 366 25.04 0.98 -10.08
N LYS A 367 24.52 -0.21 -10.40
CA LYS A 367 23.34 -0.37 -11.26
C LYS A 367 22.08 0.32 -10.70
N LEU A 368 21.90 0.30 -9.38
CA LEU A 368 20.78 0.97 -8.73
C LEU A 368 20.90 2.50 -8.79
N LEU A 369 22.11 3.04 -8.65
CA LEU A 369 22.39 4.48 -8.79
C LEU A 369 22.19 5.01 -10.23
N GLU A 370 22.28 4.14 -11.23
CA GLU A 370 21.94 4.43 -12.63
C GLU A 370 20.43 4.43 -12.85
N LEU A 371 19.71 3.46 -12.28
CA LEU A 371 18.26 3.31 -12.46
C LEU A 371 17.44 4.36 -11.69
N GLN A 372 17.86 4.71 -10.48
CA GLN A 372 17.18 5.70 -9.64
C GLN A 372 18.19 6.69 -9.05
N PRO A 373 18.65 7.66 -9.85
CA PRO A 373 19.65 8.63 -9.42
C PRO A 373 19.15 9.58 -8.32
N GLU A 374 17.84 9.72 -8.18
CA GLU A 374 17.16 10.64 -7.23
C GLU A 374 16.88 9.98 -5.86
N GLU A 375 16.98 8.65 -5.74
CA GLU A 375 16.55 7.93 -4.55
C GLU A 375 17.67 7.80 -3.51
N ALA A 376 17.49 8.36 -2.31
CA ALA A 376 18.53 8.42 -1.28
C ALA A 376 18.96 7.06 -0.72
N GLY A 377 18.08 6.05 -0.75
CA GLY A 377 18.29 4.77 -0.08
C GLY A 377 19.55 4.03 -0.55
N ALA A 378 19.76 3.98 -1.87
CA ALA A 378 20.90 3.28 -2.49
C ALA A 378 22.24 3.91 -2.09
N TYR A 379 22.32 5.25 -2.10
CA TYR A 379 23.51 5.98 -1.68
C TYR A 379 23.84 5.73 -0.21
N ILE A 380 22.84 5.77 0.67
CA ILE A 380 23.05 5.57 2.10
C ILE A 380 23.56 4.15 2.35
N LEU A 381 22.97 3.15 1.70
CA LEU A 381 23.39 1.75 1.84
C LEU A 381 24.83 1.53 1.34
N LEU A 382 25.18 2.08 0.17
CA LEU A 382 26.53 2.01 -0.37
C LEU A 382 27.57 2.78 0.47
N SER A 383 27.23 3.97 0.94
CA SER A 383 28.09 4.77 1.82
C SER A 383 28.37 4.03 3.13
N ASN A 384 27.35 3.42 3.72
CA ASN A 384 27.51 2.62 4.93
C ASN A 384 28.36 1.36 4.67
N PHE A 385 28.14 0.69 3.54
CA PHE A 385 28.94 -0.45 3.10
C PHE A 385 30.42 -0.11 2.96
N TYR A 386 30.75 0.92 2.19
CA TYR A 386 32.14 1.35 2.00
C TYR A 386 32.80 1.75 3.32
N GLY A 387 32.05 2.41 4.23
CA GLY A 387 32.54 2.71 5.58
C GLY A 387 32.87 1.44 6.38
N LEU A 388 32.02 0.42 6.30
CA LEU A 388 32.19 -0.86 7.00
C LEU A 388 33.40 -1.66 6.51
N VAL A 389 33.65 -1.68 5.19
CA VAL A 389 34.82 -2.38 4.61
C VAL A 389 36.11 -1.54 4.63
N GLY A 390 36.05 -0.31 5.17
CA GLY A 390 37.20 0.60 5.26
C GLY A 390 37.58 1.29 3.95
N ASP A 391 36.71 1.24 2.92
CA ASP A 391 36.92 1.89 1.63
C ASP A 391 36.53 3.38 1.70
N LEU A 392 37.47 4.20 2.20
CA LEU A 392 37.27 5.65 2.34
C LEU A 392 37.05 6.36 0.99
N GLU A 393 37.62 5.85 -0.09
CA GLU A 393 37.44 6.40 -1.44
C GLU A 393 36.01 6.17 -1.94
N GLY A 394 35.48 4.96 -1.75
CA GLY A 394 34.09 4.62 -2.03
C GLY A 394 33.11 5.51 -1.24
N VAL A 395 33.35 5.73 0.06
CA VAL A 395 32.54 6.65 0.88
C VAL A 395 32.57 8.07 0.30
N ALA A 396 33.76 8.58 -0.02
CA ALA A 396 33.92 9.92 -0.58
C ALA A 396 33.23 10.06 -1.96
N LYS A 397 33.35 9.05 -2.83
CA LYS A 397 32.69 8.98 -4.14
C LYS A 397 31.16 9.06 -3.99
N VAL A 398 30.57 8.23 -3.13
CA VAL A 398 29.13 8.19 -2.91
C VAL A 398 28.61 9.51 -2.30
N ARG A 399 29.31 10.06 -1.30
CA ARG A 399 28.94 11.36 -0.69
C ARG A 399 29.01 12.51 -1.69
N ARG A 400 30.02 12.54 -2.55
CA ARG A 400 30.14 13.53 -3.62
C ARG A 400 29.00 13.42 -4.62
N LEU A 401 28.63 12.20 -5.01
CA LEU A 401 27.48 11.96 -5.90
C LEU A 401 26.17 12.44 -5.27
N MET A 402 25.95 12.18 -3.97
CA MET A 402 24.77 12.68 -3.26
C MET A 402 24.70 14.21 -3.28
N LEU A 403 25.82 14.89 -2.99
CA LEU A 403 25.90 16.35 -3.01
C LEU A 403 25.61 16.91 -4.41
N ASN A 404 26.26 16.36 -5.45
CA ASN A 404 26.10 16.82 -6.83
C ASN A 404 24.67 16.64 -7.36
N ARG A 405 23.94 15.64 -6.87
CA ARG A 405 22.55 15.36 -7.25
C ARG A 405 21.52 15.94 -6.28
N GLY A 406 21.94 16.70 -5.27
CA GLY A 406 21.03 17.32 -4.30
C GLY A 406 20.29 16.34 -3.38
N ILE A 407 20.80 15.11 -3.25
CA ILE A 407 20.15 14.02 -2.51
C ILE A 407 20.21 14.28 -1.01
N ARG A 408 19.04 14.34 -0.37
CA ARG A 408 18.92 14.52 1.08
C ARG A 408 18.60 13.20 1.77
N LYS A 409 19.23 12.98 2.92
CA LYS A 409 18.97 11.81 3.76
C LYS A 409 17.57 11.93 4.39
N VAL A 410 16.74 10.90 4.19
CA VAL A 410 15.48 10.75 4.91
C VAL A 410 15.78 10.52 6.39
N LYS A 411 15.16 11.32 7.26
CA LYS A 411 15.30 11.15 8.71
C LYS A 411 14.55 9.89 9.16
N ALA A 412 15.20 9.09 10.00
CA ALA A 412 14.57 7.95 10.65
C ALA A 412 13.76 8.43 11.85
N CYS A 413 12.46 8.17 11.84
CA CYS A 413 11.55 8.55 12.92
C CYS A 413 10.74 7.34 13.37
N THR A 414 10.54 7.24 14.68
CA THR A 414 9.62 6.27 15.28
C THR A 414 8.57 7.02 16.06
N TRP A 415 7.32 6.61 15.96
CA TRP A 415 6.24 7.21 16.74
C TRP A 415 5.41 6.17 17.48
N ILE A 416 4.76 6.63 18.54
CA ILE A 416 3.89 5.87 19.42
C ILE A 416 2.67 6.72 19.76
N GLU A 417 1.49 6.10 19.75
CA GLU A 417 0.24 6.75 20.14
C GLU A 417 -0.13 6.33 21.57
N ILE A 418 -0.25 7.31 22.48
CA ILE A 418 -0.67 7.09 23.87
C ILE A 418 -1.75 8.11 24.20
N ASN A 419 -2.88 7.65 24.74
CA ASN A 419 -4.01 8.50 25.13
C ASN A 419 -4.49 9.44 24.01
N GLY A 420 -4.50 8.96 22.76
CA GLY A 420 -4.94 9.72 21.58
C GLY A 420 -3.95 10.81 21.11
N ARG A 421 -2.72 10.82 21.63
CA ARG A 421 -1.64 11.71 21.19
C ARG A 421 -0.53 10.91 20.54
N VAL A 422 -0.08 11.36 19.38
CA VAL A 422 1.09 10.78 18.68
C VAL A 422 2.35 11.47 19.17
N HIS A 423 3.28 10.69 19.71
CA HIS A 423 4.61 11.13 20.14
C HIS A 423 5.64 10.62 19.13
N VAL A 424 6.42 11.51 18.54
CA VAL A 424 7.41 11.21 17.51
C VAL A 424 8.81 11.38 18.10
N PHE A 425 9.70 10.44 17.80
CA PHE A 425 11.09 10.42 18.23
C PHE A 425 12.01 10.32 17.02
N GLU A 426 13.01 11.20 16.96
CA GLU A 426 14.17 11.08 16.06
C GLU A 426 15.36 10.39 16.77
N SER A 427 16.36 9.96 16.01
CA SER A 427 17.60 9.45 16.61
C SER A 427 18.32 10.57 17.37
N GLY A 428 18.60 10.36 18.65
CA GLY A 428 19.22 11.36 19.51
C GLY A 428 18.28 12.50 19.96
N ASP A 429 16.97 12.31 19.82
CA ASP A 429 15.97 13.34 20.09
C ASP A 429 15.91 13.74 21.57
N ARG A 430 16.01 15.05 21.83
CA ARG A 430 15.88 15.66 23.16
C ARG A 430 14.75 16.68 23.25
N SER A 431 13.91 16.78 22.21
CA SER A 431 12.80 17.72 22.14
C SER A 431 11.62 17.34 23.04
N HIS A 432 11.47 16.04 23.34
CA HIS A 432 10.37 15.56 24.18
C HIS A 432 10.48 16.07 25.63
N PRO A 433 9.38 16.51 26.26
CA PRO A 433 9.41 17.03 27.65
C PRO A 433 10.00 16.04 28.66
N LEU A 434 9.75 14.74 28.47
CA LEU A 434 10.26 13.65 29.33
C LEU A 434 11.61 13.08 28.90
N HIS A 435 12.38 13.74 28.02
CA HIS A 435 13.60 13.13 27.47
C HIS A 435 14.57 12.63 28.56
N LYS A 436 14.80 13.39 29.63
CA LYS A 436 15.73 12.97 30.71
C LYS A 436 15.31 11.66 31.37
N GLU A 437 14.01 11.50 31.62
CA GLU A 437 13.44 10.28 32.20
C GLU A 437 13.51 9.10 31.23
N ILE A 438 13.20 9.34 29.95
CA ILE A 438 13.27 8.34 28.89
C ILE A 438 14.70 7.81 28.76
N TYR A 439 15.70 8.70 28.61
CA TYR A 439 17.10 8.31 28.48
C TYR A 439 17.58 7.51 29.70
N LYS A 440 17.32 8.01 30.91
CA LYS A 440 17.68 7.30 32.15
C LYS A 440 17.06 5.90 32.22
N TYR A 441 15.80 5.75 31.83
CA TYR A 441 15.12 4.46 31.84
C TYR A 441 15.67 3.51 30.76
N VAL A 442 15.94 4.02 29.56
CA VAL A 442 16.52 3.23 28.45
C VAL A 442 17.94 2.78 28.81
N GLU A 443 18.75 3.62 29.46
CA GLU A 443 20.07 3.24 29.99
C GLU A 443 19.95 2.07 30.97
N GLN A 444 19.05 2.17 31.95
CA GLN A 444 18.80 1.09 32.91
C GLN A 444 18.30 -0.20 32.24
N LEU A 445 17.46 -0.08 31.21
CA LEU A 445 17.03 -1.23 30.41
C LEU A 445 18.22 -1.86 29.69
N ILE A 446 19.10 -1.08 29.08
CA ILE A 446 20.29 -1.59 28.38
C ILE A 446 21.22 -2.34 29.34
N GLU A 447 21.45 -1.84 30.54
CA GLU A 447 22.22 -2.57 31.55
C GLU A 447 21.59 -3.93 31.88
N LYS A 448 20.26 -3.97 32.05
CA LYS A 448 19.53 -5.23 32.27
C LYS A 448 19.62 -6.16 31.05
N MET A 449 19.54 -5.61 29.83
CA MET A 449 19.69 -6.37 28.59
C MET A 449 21.08 -6.99 28.49
N LYS A 450 22.15 -6.23 28.76
CA LYS A 450 23.53 -6.72 28.75
C LYS A 450 23.73 -7.85 29.75
N LYS A 451 23.17 -7.74 30.96
CA LYS A 451 23.17 -8.83 31.96
C LYS A 451 22.45 -10.10 31.48
N ASN A 452 21.54 -9.98 30.51
CA ASN A 452 20.81 -11.10 29.90
C ASN A 452 21.43 -11.59 28.58
N GLY A 453 22.62 -11.09 28.19
CA GLY A 453 23.34 -11.54 26.99
C GLY A 453 23.15 -10.68 25.74
N TYR A 454 22.49 -9.52 25.83
CA TYR A 454 22.44 -8.56 24.72
C TYR A 454 23.80 -7.91 24.50
N VAL A 455 24.27 -7.95 23.25
CA VAL A 455 25.49 -7.28 22.81
C VAL A 455 25.11 -6.23 21.76
N PRO A 456 25.34 -4.92 22.02
CA PRO A 456 25.08 -3.88 21.04
C PRO A 456 25.88 -4.11 19.75
N ASN A 457 25.23 -4.03 18.60
CA ASN A 457 25.91 -4.21 17.32
C ASN A 457 26.59 -2.91 16.86
N THR A 458 27.78 -2.62 17.38
CA THR A 458 28.55 -1.40 17.09
C THR A 458 28.97 -1.27 15.63
N SER A 459 29.02 -2.36 14.86
CA SER A 459 29.32 -2.34 13.42
C SER A 459 28.30 -1.55 12.58
N LEU A 460 27.09 -1.33 13.12
CA LEU A 460 26.07 -0.50 12.47
C LEU A 460 26.36 1.00 12.54
N VAL A 461 27.30 1.41 13.41
CA VAL A 461 27.69 2.81 13.60
C VAL A 461 28.93 3.07 12.77
N VAL A 462 28.72 3.61 11.57
CA VAL A 462 29.79 3.89 10.59
C VAL A 462 30.59 5.16 10.92
N GLN A 463 30.22 5.90 11.96
CA GLN A 463 31.00 7.03 12.45
C GLN A 463 32.32 6.51 13.06
N ASN A 464 33.43 7.16 12.70
CA ASN A 464 34.74 6.87 13.25
C ASN A 464 34.87 7.46 14.66
N VAL A 465 34.23 6.80 15.62
CA VAL A 465 34.26 7.11 17.06
C VAL A 465 34.62 5.84 17.83
N ASP A 466 35.06 6.00 19.08
CA ASP A 466 35.31 4.85 19.95
C ASP A 466 34.03 4.01 20.19
N ASP A 467 34.21 2.76 20.60
CA ASP A 467 33.10 1.83 20.75
C ASP A 467 32.11 2.26 21.84
N GLN A 468 32.57 2.99 22.86
CA GLN A 468 31.70 3.53 23.90
C GLN A 468 30.73 4.57 23.30
N LYS A 469 31.22 5.45 22.44
CA LYS A 469 30.40 6.43 21.74
C LYS A 469 29.48 5.77 20.71
N LYS A 470 29.91 4.69 20.06
CA LYS A 470 29.03 3.91 19.18
C LYS A 470 27.85 3.32 19.95
N GLU A 471 28.08 2.76 21.13
CA GLU A 471 26.99 2.27 21.98
C GLU A 471 26.03 3.39 22.41
N GLU A 472 26.53 4.58 22.74
CA GLU A 472 25.69 5.73 23.07
C GLU A 472 24.81 6.17 21.88
N ILE A 473 25.35 6.11 20.66
CA ILE A 473 24.57 6.37 19.43
C ILE A 473 23.47 5.32 19.26
N LEU A 474 23.78 4.03 19.46
CA LEU A 474 22.80 2.95 19.39
C LEU A 474 21.71 3.09 20.44
N LEU A 475 22.04 3.59 21.64
CA LEU A 475 21.09 3.88 22.71
C LEU A 475 20.08 4.94 22.26
N GLY A 476 20.56 5.98 21.57
CA GLY A 476 19.76 7.07 21.05
C GLY A 476 18.90 6.73 19.84
N HIS A 477 18.83 5.46 19.39
CA HIS A 477 17.93 5.08 18.30
C HIS A 477 16.46 5.34 18.66
N SER A 478 15.72 5.91 17.70
CA SER A 478 14.32 6.33 17.88
C SER A 478 13.40 5.23 18.42
N GLU A 479 13.64 3.97 18.05
CA GLU A 479 12.85 2.83 18.52
C GLU A 479 12.98 2.62 20.03
N LYS A 480 14.20 2.69 20.56
CA LYS A 480 14.48 2.48 21.99
C LYS A 480 13.87 3.61 22.81
N LEU A 481 13.94 4.84 22.31
CA LEU A 481 13.31 6.01 22.94
C LEU A 481 11.78 5.88 22.97
N ALA A 482 11.17 5.50 21.84
CA ALA A 482 9.72 5.32 21.75
C ALA A 482 9.22 4.18 22.67
N ILE A 483 9.93 3.06 22.71
CA ILE A 483 9.63 1.94 23.62
C ILE A 483 9.79 2.38 25.07
N GLY A 484 10.89 3.06 25.42
CA GLY A 484 11.14 3.57 26.75
C GLY A 484 10.03 4.51 27.23
N PHE A 485 9.64 5.47 26.40
CA PHE A 485 8.51 6.35 26.67
C PHE A 485 7.19 5.58 26.84
N GLY A 486 6.93 4.60 25.97
CA GLY A 486 5.76 3.73 26.06
C GLY A 486 5.69 2.98 27.39
N LEU A 487 6.81 2.40 27.83
CA LEU A 487 6.90 1.65 29.09
C LEU A 487 6.71 2.52 30.33
N ILE A 488 7.24 3.75 30.31
CA ILE A 488 7.06 4.72 31.41
C ILE A 488 5.59 5.20 31.48
N SER A 489 4.99 5.45 30.31
CA SER A 489 3.73 6.19 30.22
C SER A 489 2.48 5.31 30.23
N THR A 490 2.63 3.98 30.35
CA THR A 490 1.51 3.04 30.32
C THR A 490 1.59 1.98 31.43
N PRO A 491 0.44 1.53 31.96
CA PRO A 491 0.41 0.52 33.02
C PRO A 491 1.09 -0.79 32.62
N SER A 492 1.58 -1.53 33.63
CA SER A 492 2.12 -2.88 33.44
C SER A 492 1.12 -3.79 32.71
N GLY A 493 1.64 -4.70 31.88
CA GLY A 493 0.83 -5.60 31.04
C GLY A 493 0.24 -4.97 29.77
N THR A 494 0.28 -3.64 29.61
CA THR A 494 -0.24 -3.00 28.39
C THR A 494 0.64 -3.37 27.17
N LYS A 495 0.05 -3.68 26.01
CA LYS A 495 0.82 -3.89 24.77
C LYS A 495 1.44 -2.58 24.29
N ILE A 496 2.72 -2.56 23.97
CA ILE A 496 3.39 -1.39 23.38
C ILE A 496 3.38 -1.53 21.86
N THR A 497 2.93 -0.50 21.13
CA THR A 497 2.97 -0.48 19.67
C THR A 497 3.73 0.73 19.18
N ILE A 498 4.80 0.51 18.42
CA ILE A 498 5.58 1.57 17.78
C ILE A 498 5.52 1.43 16.26
N VAL A 499 5.62 2.55 15.54
CA VAL A 499 5.68 2.56 14.08
C VAL A 499 6.91 3.33 13.63
N LYS A 500 7.66 2.77 12.69
CA LYS A 500 8.86 3.37 12.10
C LYS A 500 8.65 3.60 10.61
N ASN A 501 9.10 4.76 10.12
CA ASN A 501 9.01 5.09 8.69
C ASN A 501 10.01 4.31 7.81
N LEU A 502 11.04 3.72 8.40
CA LEU A 502 12.07 2.91 7.76
C LEU A 502 12.11 1.50 8.37
N ARG A 503 12.87 0.59 7.76
CA ARG A 503 13.15 -0.73 8.33
C ARG A 503 13.80 -0.58 9.72
N VAL A 504 13.32 -1.34 10.70
CA VAL A 504 13.94 -1.42 12.03
C VAL A 504 15.31 -2.07 11.88
N CYS A 505 16.36 -1.49 12.46
CA CYS A 505 17.71 -2.07 12.33
C CYS A 505 17.86 -3.35 13.16
N ILE A 506 18.83 -4.19 12.80
CA ILE A 506 19.03 -5.50 13.46
C ILE A 506 19.29 -5.37 14.96
N ASP A 507 20.00 -4.32 15.39
CA ASP A 507 20.25 -4.04 16.80
C ASP A 507 18.98 -3.66 17.56
N CYS A 508 18.14 -2.77 17.01
CA CYS A 508 16.86 -2.41 17.62
C CYS A 508 15.88 -3.58 17.63
N HIS A 509 15.90 -4.43 16.60
CA HIS A 509 15.11 -5.66 16.57
C HIS A 509 15.52 -6.59 17.73
N ALA A 510 16.83 -6.87 17.87
CA ALA A 510 17.35 -7.69 18.97
C ALA A 510 17.04 -7.06 20.34
N ALA A 511 17.29 -5.76 20.51
CA ALA A 511 17.00 -5.05 21.75
C ALA A 511 15.52 -5.14 22.12
N THR A 512 14.60 -5.00 21.16
CA THR A 512 13.16 -5.09 21.42
C THR A 512 12.75 -6.47 21.95
N ALA A 513 13.36 -7.54 21.42
CA ALA A 513 13.17 -8.90 21.95
C ALA A 513 13.59 -8.99 23.42
N TYR A 514 14.81 -8.55 23.76
CA TYR A 514 15.28 -8.54 25.15
C TYR A 514 14.40 -7.67 26.07
N ILE A 515 13.98 -6.49 25.60
CA ILE A 515 13.07 -5.63 26.37
C ILE A 515 11.77 -6.38 26.67
N SER A 516 11.13 -6.99 25.65
CA SER A 516 9.89 -7.75 25.83
C SER A 516 10.03 -8.84 26.90
N LYS A 517 11.13 -9.59 26.89
CA LYS A 517 11.45 -10.62 27.90
C LYS A 517 11.63 -10.03 29.30
N ILE A 518 12.38 -8.93 29.43
CA ILE A 518 12.72 -8.32 30.73
C ILE A 518 11.51 -7.69 31.38
N VAL A 519 10.67 -7.01 30.60
CA VAL A 519 9.51 -6.28 31.12
C VAL A 519 8.23 -7.13 31.18
N GLY A 520 8.24 -8.31 30.54
CA GLY A 520 7.10 -9.22 30.48
C GLY A 520 5.91 -8.62 29.71
N ARG A 521 6.16 -7.81 28.67
CA ARG A 521 5.12 -7.17 27.86
C ARG A 521 5.29 -7.51 26.39
N GLU A 522 4.15 -7.64 25.72
CA GLU A 522 4.11 -7.72 24.27
C GLU A 522 4.48 -6.37 23.67
N ILE A 523 5.41 -6.38 22.71
CA ILE A 523 5.82 -5.21 21.95
C ILE A 523 5.59 -5.50 20.47
N VAL A 524 4.86 -4.61 19.80
CA VAL A 524 4.64 -4.67 18.36
C VAL A 524 5.40 -3.52 17.72
N ALA A 525 6.38 -3.83 16.88
CA ALA A 525 7.07 -2.85 16.07
C ALA A 525 6.63 -2.98 14.62
N ARG A 526 5.98 -1.95 14.08
CA ARG A 526 5.65 -1.85 12.65
C ARG A 526 6.77 -1.09 11.94
N ASP A 527 7.42 -1.72 10.97
CA ASP A 527 8.29 -1.02 10.04
C ASP A 527 7.57 -0.69 8.72
N SER A 528 8.28 -0.15 7.75
CA SER A 528 7.70 0.23 6.44
C SER A 528 7.09 -0.95 5.65
N SER A 529 7.40 -2.19 6.03
CA SER A 529 7.05 -3.40 5.29
C SER A 529 6.24 -4.42 6.09
N ARG A 530 6.44 -4.53 7.42
CA ARG A 530 5.88 -5.61 8.25
C ARG A 530 5.72 -5.24 9.73
N PHE A 531 5.06 -6.13 10.45
CA PHE A 531 4.96 -6.17 11.89
C PHE A 531 5.94 -7.18 12.46
N HIS A 532 6.57 -6.77 13.56
CA HIS A 532 7.37 -7.62 14.42
C HIS A 532 6.66 -7.70 15.76
N GLN A 533 6.12 -8.86 16.08
CA GLN A 533 5.47 -9.09 17.37
C GLN A 533 6.44 -9.80 18.30
N PHE A 534 6.88 -9.09 19.33
CA PHE A 534 7.80 -9.59 20.33
C PHE A 534 7.03 -10.00 21.58
N LYS A 535 7.23 -11.25 21.98
CA LYS A 535 6.68 -11.81 23.22
C LYS A 535 7.71 -12.74 23.84
N ASP A 536 7.98 -12.54 25.13
CA ASP A 536 8.90 -13.38 25.93
C ASP A 536 10.30 -13.55 25.31
N GLY A 537 10.77 -12.54 24.57
CA GLY A 537 12.09 -12.58 23.90
C GLY A 537 12.10 -13.17 22.50
N VAL A 538 10.94 -13.55 21.96
CA VAL A 538 10.82 -14.13 20.63
C VAL A 538 10.05 -13.19 19.72
N CYS A 539 10.56 -12.97 18.51
CA CYS A 539 9.85 -12.24 17.46
C CYS A 539 9.07 -13.21 16.58
N SER A 540 7.89 -12.81 16.11
CA SER A 540 7.05 -13.56 15.17
C SER A 540 7.76 -13.91 13.85
N CYS A 541 8.84 -13.21 13.48
CA CYS A 541 9.64 -13.52 12.29
C CYS A 541 10.65 -14.67 12.49
N GLY A 542 10.74 -15.29 13.68
CA GLY A 542 11.69 -16.38 13.93
C GLY A 542 13.15 -15.96 13.78
N ASN A 543 13.47 -14.70 14.08
CA ASN A 543 14.78 -14.06 13.86
C ASN A 543 15.25 -14.01 12.40
N HIS A 544 14.37 -14.24 11.42
CA HIS A 544 14.62 -13.91 10.02
C HIS A 544 14.42 -12.40 9.80
N TRP A 545 15.37 -11.63 10.35
CA TRP A 545 15.43 -10.17 10.23
C TRP A 545 15.76 -9.73 8.81
#